data_AF-A0A430FM30-F1
#
_entry.id   AF-A0A430FM30-F1
#
_cell.length_a   1.000
_cell.length_b   1.000
_cell.length_c   1.000
_cell.angle_alpha   90.00
_cell.angle_beta   90.00
_cell.angle_gamma   90.00
#
_symmetry.space_group_name_H-M   'P 1'
#
loop_
_entity.id
_entity.type
_entity.pdbx_description
1 polymer ?
#
loop_
_entity_poly.entity_id
_entity_poly.type
_entity_poly.pdbx_seq_one_letter_code
_entity_poly.pdbx_strand_id
1 'polypeptide(L)'
;MQIALAKQQASSAVKSLRDKSLLDEVPKKLIAQKTGVDRNTVTHRLRSSDMLLSAFLGTARAIGADPVKVLDSAIKSTQEQEMETSA
;
A
#
# COMPACT_ATOMS: atom_id res chain seq x y z
N MET A 1 6.71 18.68 11.26
CA MET A 1 6.66 17.29 11.78
C MET A 1 5.55 16.45 11.14
N GLN A 2 4.34 16.99 10.86
CA GLN A 2 3.21 16.19 10.35
C GLN A 2 3.38 15.56 8.96
N ILE A 3 4.13 16.19 8.03
CA ILE A 3 4.34 15.64 6.67
C ILE A 3 5.21 14.38 6.69
N ALA A 4 6.15 14.25 7.64
CA ALA A 4 7.00 13.06 7.76
C ALA A 4 6.19 11.85 8.20
N LEU A 5 5.30 12.02 9.18
CA LEU A 5 4.38 10.99 9.64
C LEU A 5 3.45 10.52 8.52
N ALA A 6 2.86 11.46 7.75
CA ALA A 6 2.01 11.12 6.61
C ALA A 6 2.75 10.27 5.55
N LYS A 7 4.03 10.57 5.29
CA LYS A 7 4.88 9.75 4.37
C LYS A 7 5.15 8.36 4.93
N GLN A 8 5.38 8.23 6.24
CA GLN A 8 5.56 6.93 6.89
C GLN A 8 4.29 6.08 6.82
N GLN A 9 3.13 6.68 7.09
CA GLN A 9 1.82 6.03 6.97
C GLN A 9 1.56 5.55 5.54
N ALA A 10 1.81 6.40 4.53
CA ALA A 10 1.68 6.03 3.12
C ALA A 10 2.61 4.86 2.74
N SER A 11 3.87 4.91 3.18
CA SER A 11 4.84 3.83 2.95
C SER A 11 4.45 2.52 3.59
N SER A 12 3.96 2.57 4.84
CA SER A 12 3.43 1.41 5.55
C SER A 12 2.25 0.79 4.79
N ALA A 13 1.28 1.61 4.35
CA ALA A 13 0.13 1.13 3.59
C ALA A 13 0.52 0.48 2.25
N VAL A 14 1.45 1.09 1.50
CA VAL A 14 1.95 0.54 0.23
C VAL A 14 2.69 -0.78 0.45
N LYS A 15 3.46 -0.89 1.55
CA LYS A 15 4.08 -2.15 1.96
C LYS A 15 3.03 -3.22 2.24
N SER A 16 1.97 -2.91 2.98
CA SER A 16 0.89 -3.88 3.25
C SER A 16 0.21 -4.40 1.97
N LEU A 17 -0.01 -3.55 0.96
CA LEU A 17 -0.55 -4.01 -0.34
C LEU A 17 0.42 -4.98 -1.04
N ARG A 18 1.72 -4.68 -1.00
CA ARG A 18 2.76 -5.53 -1.58
C ARG A 18 2.79 -6.88 -0.89
N ASP A 19 2.82 -6.90 0.43
CA ASP A 19 2.88 -8.11 1.24
C ASP A 19 1.64 -8.98 0.99
N LYS A 20 0.45 -8.38 0.99
CA LYS A 20 -0.79 -9.08 0.64
C LYS A 20 -0.76 -9.66 -0.77
N SER A 21 -0.30 -8.88 -1.77
CA SER A 21 -0.21 -9.38 -3.15
C SER A 21 0.72 -10.58 -3.29
N LEU A 22 1.77 -10.66 -2.46
CA LEU A 22 2.71 -11.78 -2.44
C LEU A 22 2.10 -13.00 -1.72
N LEU A 23 1.47 -12.79 -0.56
CA LEU A 23 0.85 -13.86 0.23
C LEU A 23 -0.33 -14.50 -0.51
N ASP A 24 -1.14 -13.70 -1.19
CA ASP A 24 -2.29 -14.16 -1.98
C ASP A 24 -1.86 -14.62 -3.40
N GLU A 25 -0.55 -14.68 -3.68
CA GLU A 25 0.07 -15.07 -4.96
C GLU A 25 -0.53 -14.36 -6.20
N VAL A 26 -1.00 -13.12 -6.05
CA VAL A 26 -1.74 -12.42 -7.11
C VAL A 26 -0.81 -12.08 -8.26
N PRO A 27 -1.02 -12.63 -9.47
CA PRO A 27 -0.12 -12.39 -10.59
C PRO A 27 -0.15 -10.92 -11.02
N LYS A 28 1.01 -10.31 -11.22
CA LYS A 28 1.12 -8.91 -11.69
C LYS A 28 0.39 -8.65 -13.01
N LYS A 29 0.29 -9.67 -13.88
CA LYS A 29 -0.47 -9.61 -15.13
C LYS A 29 -1.98 -9.42 -14.87
N LEU A 30 -2.52 -10.05 -13.83
CA LEU A 30 -3.91 -9.90 -13.44
C LEU A 30 -4.18 -8.50 -12.88
N ILE A 31 -3.27 -7.99 -12.03
CA ILE A 31 -3.36 -6.62 -11.50
C ILE A 31 -3.32 -5.61 -12.64
N ALA A 32 -2.41 -5.80 -13.60
CA ALA A 32 -2.29 -4.98 -14.80
C ALA A 32 -3.61 -4.92 -15.58
N GLN A 33 -4.20 -6.09 -15.86
CA GLN A 33 -5.50 -6.20 -16.55
C GLN A 33 -6.61 -5.47 -15.80
N LYS A 34 -6.72 -5.66 -14.48
CA LYS A 34 -7.77 -5.03 -13.66
C LYS A 34 -7.58 -3.52 -13.49
N THR A 35 -6.36 -3.02 -13.59
CA THR A 35 -6.04 -1.60 -13.38
C THR A 35 -5.80 -0.83 -14.66
N GLY A 36 -5.86 -1.48 -15.83
CA GLY A 36 -5.70 -0.84 -17.14
C GLY A 36 -4.30 -0.29 -17.40
N VAL A 37 -3.28 -0.82 -16.72
CA VAL A 37 -1.87 -0.44 -16.92
C VAL A 37 -1.03 -1.63 -17.31
N ASP A 38 0.20 -1.40 -17.75
CA ASP A 38 1.12 -2.47 -18.08
C ASP A 38 1.73 -3.16 -16.85
N ARG A 39 2.27 -4.36 -17.05
CA ARG A 39 2.88 -5.18 -15.98
C ARG A 39 4.10 -4.50 -15.33
N ASN A 40 4.88 -3.71 -16.08
CA ASN A 40 6.05 -3.03 -15.52
C ASN A 40 5.62 -1.90 -14.59
N THR A 41 4.57 -1.15 -14.95
CA THR A 41 3.93 -0.16 -14.07
C THR A 41 3.44 -0.80 -12.77
N VAL A 42 2.80 -1.97 -12.82
CA VAL A 42 2.43 -2.72 -11.60
C VAL A 42 3.67 -3.09 -10.78
N THR A 43 4.73 -3.55 -11.44
CA THR A 43 5.98 -3.90 -10.76
C THR A 43 6.60 -2.71 -10.05
N HIS A 44 6.61 -1.54 -10.70
CA HIS A 44 7.10 -0.30 -10.09
C HIS A 44 6.24 0.11 -8.89
N ARG A 45 4.91 0.10 -9.04
CA ARG A 45 3.96 0.41 -7.97
C ARG A 45 4.19 -0.44 -6.73
N LEU A 46 4.28 -1.75 -6.90
CA LEU A 46 4.49 -2.67 -5.77
C LEU A 46 5.87 -2.54 -5.14
N ARG A 47 6.89 -2.04 -5.83
CA ARG A 47 8.23 -1.82 -5.27
C ARG A 47 8.40 -0.47 -4.61
N SER A 48 7.60 0.52 -4.99
CA SER A 48 7.68 1.88 -4.49
C SER A 48 7.36 1.96 -2.99
N SER A 49 7.96 2.93 -2.31
CA SER A 49 7.59 3.32 -0.94
C SER A 49 6.43 4.31 -0.90
N ASP A 50 6.03 4.87 -2.04
CA ASP A 50 4.88 5.77 -2.12
C ASP A 50 4.14 5.56 -3.45
N MET A 51 2.85 5.84 -3.46
CA MET A 51 1.99 5.64 -4.61
C MET A 51 0.91 6.71 -4.63
N LEU A 52 0.61 7.23 -5.83
CA LEU A 52 -0.56 8.09 -6.03
C LEU A 52 -1.81 7.40 -5.48
N LEU A 53 -2.64 8.14 -4.74
CA LEU A 53 -3.82 7.59 -4.07
C LEU A 53 -4.73 6.82 -5.03
N SER A 54 -4.96 7.33 -6.24
CA SER A 54 -5.76 6.64 -7.27
C SER A 54 -5.17 5.28 -7.66
N ALA A 55 -3.85 5.20 -7.82
CA ALA A 55 -3.14 3.96 -8.11
C ALA A 55 -3.18 2.99 -6.92
N PHE A 56 -3.08 3.50 -5.69
CA PHE A 56 -3.22 2.71 -4.47
C PHE A 56 -4.61 2.06 -4.39
N LEU A 57 -5.67 2.86 -4.53
CA LEU A 57 -7.06 2.38 -4.49
C LEU A 57 -7.34 1.34 -5.57
N GLY A 58 -6.86 1.58 -6.80
CA GLY A 58 -7.00 0.64 -7.91
C GLY A 58 -6.26 -0.67 -7.65
N THR A 59 -5.03 -0.60 -7.13
CA THR A 59 -4.21 -1.78 -6.83
C THR A 59 -4.82 -2.59 -5.69
N ALA A 60 -5.27 -1.94 -4.61
CA ALA A 60 -5.95 -2.60 -3.49
C ALA A 60 -7.17 -3.40 -3.96
N ARG A 61 -8.06 -2.78 -4.75
CA ARG A 61 -9.23 -3.47 -5.32
C ARG A 61 -8.83 -4.60 -6.25
N ALA A 62 -7.78 -4.43 -7.05
CA ALA A 62 -7.32 -5.46 -7.98
C ALA A 62 -6.83 -6.73 -7.27
N ILE A 63 -6.19 -6.58 -6.10
CA ILE A 63 -5.73 -7.68 -5.25
C ILE A 63 -6.78 -8.14 -4.21
N GLY A 64 -8.01 -7.61 -4.25
CA GLY A 64 -9.08 -7.99 -3.33
C GLY A 64 -8.92 -7.44 -1.90
N ALA A 65 -8.10 -6.40 -1.72
CA ALA A 65 -7.96 -5.69 -0.46
C ALA A 65 -8.99 -4.56 -0.33
N ASP A 66 -9.45 -4.30 0.90
CA ASP A 66 -10.18 -3.09 1.23
C ASP A 66 -9.18 -1.95 1.49
N PRO A 67 -9.09 -0.93 0.61
CA PRO A 67 -8.12 0.14 0.76
C PRO A 67 -8.32 0.96 2.05
N VAL A 68 -9.54 1.08 2.55
CA VAL A 68 -9.83 1.86 3.76
C VAL A 68 -9.23 1.17 4.97
N LYS A 69 -9.43 -0.15 5.08
CA LYS A 69 -8.83 -0.95 6.16
C LYS A 69 -7.30 -0.94 6.12
N VAL A 70 -6.71 -1.03 4.93
CA VAL A 70 -5.25 -0.99 4.78
C VAL A 70 -4.70 0.37 5.26
N LEU A 71 -5.36 1.47 4.91
CA LEU A 71 -4.95 2.81 5.37
C LEU A 71 -5.16 2.99 6.88
N ASP A 72 -6.31 2.57 7.41
CA ASP A 72 -6.61 2.64 8.84
C ASP A 72 -5.59 1.86 9.69
N SER A 73 -5.26 0.63 9.28
CA SER A 73 -4.22 -0.16 9.93
C SER A 73 -2.86 0.52 9.87
N ALA A 74 -2.47 1.06 8.70
CA ALA A 74 -1.20 1.77 8.58
C ALA A 74 -1.15 2.99 9.50
N ILE A 75 -2.21 3.78 9.59
CA ILE A 75 -2.30 4.95 10.48
C ILE A 75 -2.14 4.52 11.95
N LYS A 76 -2.89 3.51 12.40
CA LYS A 76 -2.86 3.01 13.79
C LYS A 76 -1.49 2.44 14.17
N SER A 77 -0.92 1.57 13.34
CA SER A 77 0.39 0.98 13.63
C SER A 77 1.51 2.02 13.69
N THR A 78 1.40 3.11 12.92
CA THR A 78 2.39 4.20 13.00
C THR A 78 2.23 5.01 14.28
N GLN A 79 1.00 5.22 14.77
CA GLN A 79 0.74 5.90 16.05
C GLN A 79 1.20 5.07 17.25
N GLU A 80 0.98 3.75 17.22
CA GLU A 80 1.45 2.83 18.26
C GLU A 80 2.98 2.86 18.38
N GLN A 81 3.70 2.88 17.25
CA GLN A 81 5.16 2.99 17.23
C GLN A 81 5.69 4.34 17.76
N GLU A 82 4.98 5.45 17.53
CA GLU A 82 5.34 6.74 18.12
C GLU A 82 5.17 6.75 19.65
N MET A 83 4.12 6.08 20.17
CA MET A 83 3.89 5.96 21.60
C MET A 83 4.94 5.08 22.30
N GLU A 84 5.34 3.97 21.67
CA GLU A 84 6.38 3.06 22.19
C GLU A 84 7.78 3.67 22.18
N THR A 85 8.10 4.54 21.22
CA THR A 85 9.41 5.21 21.13
C THR A 85 9.52 6.47 22.00
N SER A 86 8.39 6.97 22.51
CA SER A 86 8.30 8.13 23.41
C SER A 86 8.17 7.74 24.88
N ALA A 87 8.04 6.44 25.18
CA ALA A 87 7.99 5.86 26.52
C ALA A 87 9.37 5.33 26.95
#